data_AF-A0A949TUX4-F1
#
_entry.id   AF-A0A949TUX4-F1
#
_cell.length_a   1.000
_cell.length_b   1.000
_cell.length_c   1.000
_cell.angle_alpha   90.00
_cell.angle_beta   90.00
_cell.angle_gamma   90.00
#
_symmetry.space_group_name_H-M   'P 1'
#
loop_
_entity.id
_entity.type
_entity.pdbx_description
1 polymer ?
#
loop_
_entity_poly.entity_id
_entity_poly.type
_entity_poly.pdbx_seq_one_letter_code
_entity_poly.pdbx_strand_id
1 'polypeptide(L)'
;MKKNNTGVTIALILAAIFIAAFPLFFNLGDKDAEEHFVGTDSGAETIVEEVDPGYEPWFEPLVGELPGEVESGLFALQAALGAGALGYVIGLYRGRTKWAQGHAQSSTPR
;
A
#
# COMPACT_ATOMS: atom_id res chain seq x y z
N MET A 1 -30.69 15.61 14.25
CA MET A 1 -30.27 15.99 12.87
C MET A 1 -28.96 15.27 12.58
N LYS A 2 -28.96 14.27 11.71
CA LYS A 2 -27.78 13.45 11.38
C LYS A 2 -26.83 14.36 10.61
N LYS A 3 -25.71 14.80 11.20
CA LYS A 3 -24.76 15.69 10.50
C LYS A 3 -24.09 14.89 9.39
N ASN A 4 -24.28 15.30 8.15
CA ASN A 4 -23.85 14.56 6.97
C ASN A 4 -22.32 14.64 6.88
N ASN A 5 -21.63 13.58 7.28
CA ASN A 5 -20.16 13.49 7.21
C ASN A 5 -19.63 13.31 5.78
N THR A 6 -20.46 13.49 4.75
CA THR A 6 -20.09 13.40 3.33
C THR A 6 -18.91 14.33 3.02
N GLY A 7 -18.88 15.54 3.59
CA GLY A 7 -17.75 16.46 3.43
C GLY A 7 -16.45 15.92 4.06
N VAL A 8 -16.55 15.24 5.20
CA VAL A 8 -15.39 14.60 5.86
C VAL A 8 -14.91 13.40 5.03
N THR A 9 -15.81 12.59 4.50
CA THR A 9 -15.46 11.46 3.62
C THR A 9 -14.77 11.95 2.35
N ILE A 10 -15.30 13.00 1.71
CA ILE A 10 -14.68 13.60 0.52
C ILE A 10 -13.30 14.17 0.86
N ALA A 11 -13.16 14.88 1.97
CA ALA A 11 -11.87 15.40 2.43
C ALA A 11 -10.84 14.29 2.70
N LEU A 12 -11.26 13.16 3.30
CA LEU A 12 -10.39 12.01 3.53
C LEU A 12 -9.98 11.31 2.22
N ILE A 13 -10.89 11.18 1.25
CA ILE A 13 -10.57 10.62 -0.07
C ILE A 13 -9.58 11.53 -0.80
N LEU A 14 -9.82 12.84 -0.79
CA LEU A 14 -8.90 13.81 -1.39
C LEU A 14 -7.53 13.79 -0.70
N ALA A 15 -7.49 13.67 0.63
CA ALA A 15 -6.23 13.55 1.37
C ALA A 15 -5.49 12.23 1.03
N ALA A 16 -6.19 11.11 0.88
CA ALA A 16 -5.60 9.84 0.47
C ALA A 16 -5.04 9.91 -0.95
N ILE A 17 -5.80 10.47 -1.90
CA ILE A 17 -5.35 10.71 -3.28
C ILE A 17 -4.13 11.65 -3.26
N PHE A 18 -4.17 12.70 -2.44
CA PHE A 18 -3.04 13.61 -2.30
C PHE A 18 -1.81 12.89 -1.76
N ILE A 19 -1.90 12.10 -0.70
CA ILE A 19 -0.74 11.35 -0.16
C ILE A 19 -0.19 10.35 -1.19
N ALA A 20 -1.05 9.71 -1.99
CA ALA A 20 -0.61 8.78 -3.03
C ALA A 20 -0.02 9.48 -4.27
N ALA A 21 -0.58 10.61 -4.68
CA ALA A 21 -0.17 11.35 -5.87
C ALA A 21 0.96 12.36 -5.59
N PHE A 22 1.09 12.84 -4.36
CA PHE A 22 2.10 13.83 -3.96
C PHE A 22 3.53 13.35 -4.27
N PRO A 23 3.95 12.11 -3.95
CA PRO A 23 5.26 11.60 -4.34
C PRO A 23 5.46 11.53 -5.87
N LEU A 24 4.40 11.19 -6.62
CA LEU A 24 4.42 11.06 -8.08
C LEU A 24 4.62 12.42 -8.77
N PHE A 25 3.94 13.48 -8.28
CA PHE A 25 4.05 14.82 -8.87
C PHE A 25 5.27 15.60 -8.39
N PHE A 26 5.64 15.46 -7.12
CA PHE A 26 6.80 16.16 -6.56
C PHE A 26 8.10 15.42 -6.78
N ASN A 27 8.05 14.21 -7.38
CA ASN A 27 9.22 13.46 -7.82
C ASN A 27 10.28 13.45 -6.70
N LEU A 28 9.82 13.11 -5.48
CA LEU A 28 10.68 12.93 -4.29
C LEU A 28 11.55 11.66 -4.41
N GLY A 29 11.48 11.01 -5.56
CA GLY A 29 12.28 9.88 -5.95
C GLY A 29 13.18 10.26 -7.13
N ASP A 30 14.38 9.66 -7.21
CA ASP A 30 15.34 9.91 -8.29
C ASP A 30 14.71 9.76 -9.68
N LYS A 31 14.95 10.75 -10.54
CA LYS A 31 14.46 10.80 -11.93
C LYS A 31 15.09 9.75 -12.84
N ASP A 32 16.25 9.25 -12.44
CA ASP A 32 17.05 8.29 -13.19
C ASP A 32 16.87 6.85 -12.68
N ALA A 33 16.08 6.65 -11.62
CA ALA A 33 15.65 5.33 -11.17
C ALA A 33 14.41 4.93 -11.98
N GLU A 34 14.63 4.24 -13.12
CA GLU A 34 13.53 3.67 -13.92
C GLU A 34 12.62 2.73 -13.10
N GLU A 35 13.09 2.28 -11.95
CA GLU A 35 12.34 1.47 -11.00
C GLU A 35 12.38 2.11 -9.59
N HIS A 36 11.31 2.81 -9.21
CA HIS A 36 11.17 3.32 -7.83
C HIS A 36 10.81 2.23 -6.81
N PHE A 37 10.52 1.02 -7.31
CA PHE A 37 10.20 -0.19 -6.55
C PHE A 37 11.09 -1.34 -7.01
N VAL A 38 12.39 -1.09 -7.02
CA VAL A 38 13.41 -2.12 -7.17
C VAL A 38 13.25 -3.12 -6.02
N GLY A 39 13.10 -4.40 -6.35
CA GLY A 39 12.97 -5.48 -5.37
C GLY A 39 14.16 -5.48 -4.42
N THR A 40 13.96 -5.90 -3.16
CA THR A 40 15.04 -5.91 -2.15
C THR A 40 16.26 -6.71 -2.59
N ASP A 41 16.08 -7.65 -3.52
CA ASP A 41 17.09 -8.60 -3.99
C ASP A 41 18.17 -7.95 -4.88
N SER A 42 17.77 -7.10 -5.81
CA SER A 42 18.70 -6.37 -6.71
C SER A 42 19.68 -5.42 -5.99
N GLY A 43 19.28 -4.84 -4.85
CA GLY A 43 20.20 -4.10 -3.97
C GLY A 43 21.19 -5.02 -3.25
N ALA A 44 20.81 -6.28 -2.98
CA ALA A 44 21.68 -7.27 -2.38
C ALA A 44 22.65 -7.87 -3.41
N GLU A 45 22.21 -8.09 -4.64
CA GLU A 45 23.04 -8.58 -5.75
C GLU A 45 24.24 -7.66 -6.02
N THR A 46 24.00 -6.34 -6.11
CA THR A 46 25.06 -5.33 -6.32
C THR A 46 26.15 -5.40 -5.24
N ILE A 47 25.75 -5.63 -3.98
CA ILE A 47 26.68 -5.70 -2.84
C ILE A 47 27.44 -7.05 -2.86
N VAL A 48 26.78 -8.14 -3.23
CA VAL A 48 27.38 -9.47 -3.28
C VAL A 48 28.44 -9.54 -4.39
N GLU A 49 28.18 -8.95 -5.56
CA GLU A 49 29.16 -8.87 -6.66
C GLU A 49 30.39 -8.01 -6.30
N GLU A 50 30.21 -6.93 -5.52
CA GLU A 50 31.33 -6.10 -5.04
C GLU A 50 32.21 -6.79 -3.98
N VAL A 51 31.61 -7.63 -3.13
CA VAL A 51 32.29 -8.26 -1.99
C VAL A 51 32.97 -9.58 -2.39
N ASP A 52 32.40 -10.34 -3.31
CA ASP A 52 32.98 -11.59 -3.80
C ASP A 52 32.72 -11.78 -5.31
N PRO A 53 33.64 -11.35 -6.19
CA PRO A 53 33.47 -11.46 -7.65
C PRO A 53 33.52 -12.90 -8.17
N GLY A 54 33.71 -13.91 -7.30
CA GLY A 54 33.63 -15.33 -7.64
C GLY A 54 32.34 -16.02 -7.19
N TYR A 55 31.34 -15.26 -6.71
CA TYR A 55 30.10 -15.82 -6.20
C TYR A 55 29.23 -16.40 -7.32
N GLU A 56 28.96 -17.70 -7.26
CA GLU A 56 27.94 -18.36 -8.09
C GLU A 56 26.58 -18.32 -7.36
N PRO A 57 25.52 -17.79 -7.98
CA PRO A 57 24.18 -17.84 -7.43
C PRO A 57 23.75 -19.28 -7.14
N TRP A 58 23.38 -19.55 -5.89
CA TRP A 58 22.88 -20.87 -5.46
C TRP A 58 21.41 -21.12 -5.86
N PHE A 59 20.76 -20.12 -6.47
CA PHE A 59 19.41 -20.17 -7.00
C PHE A 59 19.31 -19.28 -8.23
N GLU A 60 18.94 -19.86 -9.37
CA GLU A 60 18.58 -19.13 -10.58
C GLU A 60 17.06 -19.25 -10.79
N PRO A 61 16.37 -18.18 -11.20
CA PRO A 61 14.96 -18.23 -11.57
C PRO A 61 14.70 -19.32 -12.63
N LEU A 62 13.83 -20.29 -12.32
CA LEU A 62 13.42 -21.37 -13.25
C LEU A 62 12.78 -20.86 -14.55
N VAL A 63 12.31 -19.62 -14.51
CA VAL A 63 11.83 -18.83 -15.64
C VAL A 63 12.81 -17.66 -15.66
N GLY A 64 13.61 -17.50 -16.72
CA GLY A 64 14.65 -16.47 -16.80
C GLY A 64 14.11 -15.07 -16.43
N GLU A 65 15.02 -14.14 -16.10
CA GLU A 65 14.72 -12.80 -15.56
C GLU A 65 13.36 -12.26 -16.03
N LEU A 66 12.37 -12.34 -15.13
CA LEU A 66 11.07 -11.75 -15.39
C LEU A 66 11.29 -10.24 -15.53
N PRO A 67 10.61 -9.56 -16.47
CA PRO A 67 10.74 -8.11 -16.59
C PRO A 67 10.45 -7.48 -15.22
N GLY A 68 11.29 -6.57 -14.73
CA GLY A 68 11.14 -5.92 -13.41
C GLY A 68 9.78 -5.24 -13.21
N GLU A 69 9.12 -4.85 -14.31
CA GLU A 69 7.73 -4.38 -14.36
C GLU A 69 6.71 -5.40 -13.82
N VAL A 70 6.94 -6.70 -14.06
CA VAL A 70 6.05 -7.79 -13.61
C VAL A 70 6.25 -8.07 -12.13
N GLU A 71 7.49 -8.02 -11.64
CA GLU A 71 7.81 -8.20 -10.22
C GLU A 71 7.24 -7.05 -9.38
N SER A 72 7.52 -5.81 -9.78
CA SER A 72 6.96 -4.61 -9.15
C SER A 72 5.43 -4.55 -9.26
N GLY A 73 4.85 -5.03 -10.37
CA GLY A 73 3.41 -5.18 -10.56
C GLY A 73 2.77 -6.18 -9.59
N LEU A 74 3.42 -7.33 -9.35
CA LEU A 74 2.98 -8.32 -8.36
C LEU A 74 3.05 -7.76 -6.94
N PHE A 75 4.11 -7.02 -6.60
CA PHE A 75 4.23 -6.34 -5.31
C PHE A 75 3.16 -5.27 -5.11
N ALA A 76 2.90 -4.45 -6.13
CA ALA A 76 1.84 -3.45 -6.11
C ALA A 76 0.44 -4.09 -5.94
N LEU A 77 0.19 -5.23 -6.59
CA LEU A 77 -1.04 -6.00 -6.42
C LEU A 77 -1.19 -6.52 -4.99
N GLN A 78 -0.13 -7.09 -4.41
CA GLN A 78 -0.13 -7.55 -3.02
C GLN A 78 -0.40 -6.40 -2.05
N ALA A 79 0.25 -5.25 -2.25
CA ALA A 79 0.03 -4.05 -1.46
C ALA A 79 -1.42 -3.54 -1.57
N ALA A 80 -1.99 -3.52 -2.78
CA ALA A 80 -3.37 -3.09 -3.01
C ALA A 80 -4.39 -4.02 -2.30
N LEU A 81 -4.18 -5.34 -2.38
CA LEU A 81 -5.01 -6.31 -1.68
C LEU A 81 -4.89 -6.17 -0.16
N GLY A 82 -3.68 -6.02 0.36
CA GLY A 82 -3.42 -5.80 1.79
C GLY A 82 -4.08 -4.53 2.32
N ALA A 83 -3.97 -3.42 1.59
CA ALA A 83 -4.61 -2.16 1.92
C ALA A 83 -6.15 -2.27 1.88
N GLY A 84 -6.70 -2.96 0.88
CA GLY A 84 -8.14 -3.22 0.75
C GLY A 84 -8.69 -4.02 1.93
N ALA A 85 -8.00 -5.11 2.32
CA ALA A 85 -8.38 -5.92 3.47
C ALA A 85 -8.34 -5.12 4.78
N LEU A 86 -7.26 -4.36 5.01
CA LEU A 86 -7.12 -3.52 6.20
C LEU A 86 -8.22 -2.44 6.27
N GLY A 87 -8.50 -1.78 5.15
CA GLY A 87 -9.58 -0.80 5.04
C GLY A 87 -10.96 -1.39 5.34
N TYR A 88 -11.25 -2.58 4.82
CA TYR A 88 -12.50 -3.29 5.10
C TYR A 88 -12.66 -3.61 6.59
N VAL A 89 -11.62 -4.14 7.23
CA VAL A 89 -11.63 -4.48 8.66
C VAL A 89 -11.88 -3.23 9.52
N ILE A 90 -11.14 -2.15 9.28
CA ILE A 90 -11.34 -0.87 9.99
C ILE A 90 -12.76 -0.34 9.78
N GLY A 91 -13.28 -0.44 8.55
CA GLY A 91 -14.64 -0.05 8.21
C GLY A 91 -15.71 -0.85 8.97
N LEU A 92 -15.55 -2.18 9.02
CA LEU A 92 -16.45 -3.09 9.73
C LEU A 92 -16.50 -2.77 11.23
N TYR A 93 -15.35 -2.59 11.87
CA TYR A 93 -15.27 -2.23 13.28
C TYR A 93 -15.94 -0.89 13.58
N ARG A 94 -15.67 0.14 12.76
CA ARG A 94 -16.34 1.45 12.89
C ARG A 94 -17.86 1.35 12.70
N GLY A 95 -18.31 0.51 11.76
CA GLY A 95 -19.74 0.24 11.54
C GLY A 95 -20.41 -0.39 12.77
N ARG A 96 -19.75 -1.39 13.37
CA ARG A 96 -20.25 -2.08 14.56
C ARG A 96 -20.37 -1.15 15.77
N THR A 97 -19.38 -0.28 16.00
CA THR A 97 -19.43 0.71 17.08
C THR A 97 -20.57 1.73 16.90
N LYS A 98 -20.83 2.18 15.67
CA LYS A 98 -21.96 3.08 15.38
C LYS A 98 -23.32 2.41 15.62
N TRP A 99 -23.44 1.14 15.26
CA TRP A 99 -24.66 0.36 15.51
C TRP A 99 -24.92 0.17 17.01
N ALA A 100 -23.88 -0.15 17.79
CA ALA A 100 -23.98 -0.30 19.24
C ALA A 100 -24.40 1.01 19.94
N GLN A 101 -23.84 2.16 19.55
CA GLN A 101 -24.23 3.46 20.09
C GLN A 101 -25.66 3.85 19.68
N GLY A 102 -26.08 3.53 18.45
CA GLY A 102 -27.44 3.78 17.98
C GLY A 102 -28.51 3.01 18.77
N HIS A 103 -28.22 1.75 19.16
CA HIS A 103 -29.14 0.92 19.95
C HIS A 103 -29.21 1.34 21.42
N ALA A 104 -28.11 1.84 22.01
CA ALA A 104 -28.09 2.36 23.37
C ALA A 104 -28.89 3.68 23.52
N GLN A 105 -28.87 4.54 22.50
CA GLN A 105 -29.62 5.80 22.51
C GLN A 105 -31.14 5.60 22.39
N SER A 106 -31.59 4.54 21.70
CA SER A 106 -33.02 4.23 21.53
C SER A 106 -33.66 3.50 22.71
N SER A 107 -32.85 3.03 23.67
CA SER A 107 -33.31 2.24 24.83
C SER A 107 -33.32 3.03 26.15
N THR A 108 -33.01 4.34 26.13
CA THR A 108 -33.19 5.22 27.29
C THR A 108 -34.64 5.72 27.34
N PRO A 109 -35.48 5.30 28.31
CA PRO A 109 -36.83 5.82 28.47
C PRO A 109 -36.76 7.28 28.94
N ARG A 110 -37.62 8.16 28.40
CA ARG A 110 -37.82 9.52 28.91
C ARG A 110 -38.68 9.51 30.16
#